data_AF-A0AAT9HAL9-F1
#
_entry.id   AF-A0AAT9HAL9-F1
#
_cell.length_a   1.000
_cell.length_b   1.000
_cell.length_c   1.000
_cell.angle_alpha   90.00
_cell.angle_beta   90.00
_cell.angle_gamma   90.00
#
_symmetry.space_group_name_H-M   'P 1'
#
loop_
_entity.id
_entity.type
_entity.pdbx_description
1 polymer ?
#
loop_
_entity_poly.entity_id
_entity_poly.type
_entity_poly.pdbx_seq_one_letter_code
_entity_poly.pdbx_strand_id
1 'polypeptide(L)'
;MARARLRAEAATEETRLTAVTEAGARVARVQARTAQTLSGAWSTLETARAGEETGRALTSVTTRVTPGVTPRWELPVWGPMEPLAARSLEAAPGLTDEALDVIVDEIRTSETPALSYREMSARFRAAGHAASEVRLRAAWKRVA
;
A
#
# COMPACT_ATOMS: atom_id res chain seq x y z
N MET A 1 -12.79 3.24 43.17
CA MET A 1 -12.14 3.82 41.97
C MET A 1 -11.69 2.78 40.94
N ALA A 2 -11.05 1.67 41.33
CA ALA A 2 -10.58 0.62 40.40
C ALA A 2 -11.65 0.07 39.42
N ARG A 3 -12.87 -0.19 39.90
CA ARG A 3 -13.98 -0.71 39.07
C ARG A 3 -14.48 0.29 38.00
N ALA A 4 -14.39 1.59 38.26
CA ALA A 4 -14.77 2.63 37.30
C ALA A 4 -13.73 2.72 36.17
N ARG A 5 -12.44 2.62 36.53
CA ARG A 5 -11.32 2.60 35.58
C ARG A 5 -11.36 1.38 34.66
N LEU A 6 -11.57 0.18 35.21
CA LEU A 6 -11.68 -1.05 34.43
C LEU A 6 -12.86 -1.02 33.43
N ARG A 7 -13.98 -0.41 33.81
CA ARG A 7 -15.12 -0.23 32.90
C ARG A 7 -14.83 0.76 31.78
N ALA A 8 -14.12 1.85 32.09
CA ALA A 8 -13.71 2.81 31.08
C ALA A 8 -12.74 2.18 30.06
N GLU A 9 -11.75 1.42 30.54
CA GLU A 9 -10.79 0.69 29.71
C GLU A 9 -11.50 -0.35 28.82
N ALA A 10 -12.44 -1.13 29.39
CA ALA A 10 -13.24 -2.09 28.61
C ALA A 10 -14.08 -1.43 27.51
N ALA A 11 -14.74 -0.31 27.79
CA ALA A 11 -15.54 0.42 26.80
C ALA A 11 -14.68 1.02 25.67
N THR A 12 -13.47 1.49 26.00
CA THR A 12 -12.53 1.98 24.98
C THR A 12 -12.03 0.85 24.08
N GLU A 13 -11.77 -0.33 24.64
CA GLU A 13 -11.33 -1.48 23.84
C GLU A 13 -12.46 -2.03 22.96
N GLU A 14 -13.69 -2.09 23.47
CA GLU A 14 -14.87 -2.47 22.68
C GLU A 14 -15.09 -1.53 21.47
N THR A 15 -14.93 -0.22 21.70
CA THR A 15 -15.02 0.79 20.63
C THR A 15 -13.91 0.59 19.59
N ARG A 16 -12.68 0.31 20.05
CA ARG A 16 -11.54 0.04 19.17
C ARG A 16 -11.76 -1.21 18.32
N LEU A 17 -12.20 -2.32 18.93
CA LEU A 17 -12.46 -3.58 18.23
C LEU A 17 -13.57 -3.41 17.19
N THR A 18 -14.62 -2.67 17.52
CA THR A 18 -15.70 -2.35 16.57
C THR A 18 -15.16 -1.56 15.38
N ALA A 19 -14.38 -0.50 15.62
CA ALA A 19 -13.81 0.32 14.56
C ALA A 19 -12.85 -0.47 13.64
N VAL A 20 -12.02 -1.35 14.21
CA VAL A 20 -11.12 -2.22 13.45
C VAL A 20 -11.90 -3.24 12.63
N THR A 21 -12.95 -3.84 13.20
CA THR A 21 -13.82 -4.80 12.50
C THR A 21 -14.52 -4.15 11.31
N GLU A 22 -15.07 -2.95 11.50
CA GLU A 22 -15.69 -2.19 10.40
C GLU A 22 -14.69 -1.81 9.31
N ALA A 23 -13.48 -1.39 9.69
CA ALA A 23 -12.40 -1.11 8.75
C ALA A 23 -12.00 -2.37 7.97
N GLY A 24 -11.83 -3.51 8.65
CA GLY A 24 -11.55 -4.80 8.03
C GLY A 24 -12.66 -5.21 7.05
N ALA A 25 -13.92 -5.05 7.43
CA ALA A 25 -15.06 -5.33 6.56
C ALA A 25 -15.07 -4.43 5.32
N ARG A 26 -14.69 -3.15 5.44
CA ARG A 26 -14.52 -2.25 4.28
C ARG A 26 -13.43 -2.73 3.34
N VAL A 27 -12.27 -3.12 3.87
CA VAL A 27 -11.14 -3.66 3.07
C VAL A 27 -11.55 -4.93 2.35
N ALA A 28 -12.16 -5.89 3.05
CA ALA A 28 -12.62 -7.14 2.47
C ALA A 28 -13.60 -6.91 1.29
N ARG A 29 -14.53 -5.96 1.44
CA ARG A 29 -15.47 -5.59 0.35
C ARG A 29 -14.76 -5.01 -0.86
N VAL A 30 -13.74 -4.17 -0.67
CA VAL A 30 -12.96 -3.62 -1.79
C VAL A 30 -12.19 -4.73 -2.48
N GLN A 31 -11.50 -5.59 -1.73
CA GLN A 31 -10.75 -6.73 -2.28
C GLN A 31 -11.65 -7.67 -3.08
N ALA A 32 -12.84 -8.01 -2.56
CA ALA A 32 -13.81 -8.84 -3.28
C ALA A 32 -14.26 -8.19 -4.60
N ARG A 33 -14.52 -6.88 -4.60
CA ARG A 33 -14.89 -6.13 -5.80
C ARG A 33 -13.77 -6.12 -6.83
N THR A 34 -12.53 -5.87 -6.39
CA THR A 34 -11.35 -5.89 -7.26
C THR A 34 -11.14 -7.27 -7.86
N ALA A 35 -11.25 -8.34 -7.07
CA ALA A 35 -11.14 -9.71 -7.57
C ALA A 35 -12.22 -10.01 -8.62
N GLN A 36 -13.46 -9.58 -8.41
CA GLN A 36 -14.54 -9.73 -9.37
C GLN A 36 -14.25 -8.99 -10.69
N THR A 37 -13.79 -7.74 -10.62
CA THR A 37 -13.43 -6.95 -11.80
C THR A 37 -12.31 -7.61 -12.59
N LEU A 38 -11.25 -8.08 -11.91
CA LEU A 38 -10.14 -8.77 -12.54
C LEU A 38 -10.59 -10.09 -13.18
N SER A 39 -11.41 -10.88 -12.50
CA SER A 39 -11.97 -12.11 -13.06
C SER A 39 -12.79 -11.84 -14.33
N GLY A 40 -13.60 -10.77 -14.34
CA GLY A 40 -14.35 -10.36 -15.53
C GLY A 40 -13.46 -9.95 -16.69
N ALA A 41 -12.41 -9.17 -16.41
CA ALA A 41 -11.42 -8.77 -17.42
C ALA A 41 -10.71 -10.00 -18.02
N TRP A 42 -10.28 -10.94 -17.18
CA TRP A 42 -9.69 -12.20 -17.65
C TRP A 42 -10.66 -13.02 -18.49
N SER A 43 -11.91 -13.16 -18.07
CA SER A 43 -12.93 -13.87 -18.85
C SER A 43 -13.18 -13.22 -20.22
N THR A 44 -13.15 -11.89 -20.27
CA THR A 44 -13.31 -11.13 -21.52
C THR A 44 -12.13 -11.38 -22.46
N LEU A 45 -10.91 -11.34 -21.93
CA LEU A 45 -9.71 -11.66 -22.70
C LEU A 45 -9.72 -13.11 -23.21
N GLU A 46 -10.12 -14.06 -22.38
CA GLU A 46 -10.21 -15.47 -22.76
C GLU A 46 -11.23 -15.68 -23.88
N THR A 47 -12.40 -15.02 -23.77
CA THR A 47 -13.44 -15.08 -24.81
C THR A 47 -12.95 -14.46 -26.12
N ALA A 48 -12.27 -13.30 -26.04
CA ALA A 48 -11.67 -12.66 -27.20
C ALA A 48 -10.61 -13.55 -27.86
N ARG A 49 -9.81 -14.28 -27.06
CA ARG A 49 -8.81 -15.25 -27.54
C ARG A 49 -9.45 -16.48 -28.19
N ALA A 50 -10.56 -16.97 -27.65
CA ALA A 50 -11.28 -18.14 -28.15
C ALA A 50 -12.09 -17.87 -29.43
N GLY A 51 -12.36 -16.61 -29.77
CA GLY A 51 -13.06 -16.25 -31.01
C GLY A 51 -12.30 -16.72 -32.25
N GLU A 52 -13.01 -17.23 -33.26
CA GLU A 52 -12.40 -17.94 -34.41
C GLU A 52 -11.33 -17.13 -35.15
N GLU A 53 -11.58 -15.85 -35.43
CA GLU A 53 -10.63 -14.99 -36.17
C GLU A 53 -9.39 -14.65 -35.33
N THR A 54 -9.57 -14.29 -34.05
CA THR A 54 -8.46 -14.03 -33.12
C THR A 54 -7.67 -15.31 -32.83
N GLY A 55 -8.36 -16.43 -32.64
CA GLY A 55 -7.75 -17.74 -32.42
C GLY A 55 -6.94 -18.20 -33.63
N ARG A 56 -7.45 -18.01 -34.85
CA ARG A 56 -6.72 -18.30 -36.09
C ARG A 56 -5.49 -17.38 -36.25
N ALA A 57 -5.63 -16.09 -35.96
CA ALA A 57 -4.51 -15.13 -35.98
C ALA A 57 -3.44 -15.45 -34.93
N LEU A 58 -3.83 -15.84 -33.72
CA LEU A 58 -2.88 -16.26 -32.68
C LEU A 58 -2.24 -17.60 -32.99
N THR A 59 -2.97 -18.52 -33.63
CA THR A 59 -2.46 -19.83 -34.07
C THR A 59 -1.43 -19.68 -35.18
N SER A 60 -1.65 -18.78 -36.15
CA SER A 60 -0.66 -18.48 -37.22
C SER A 60 0.62 -17.84 -36.71
N VAL A 61 0.52 -17.18 -35.57
CA VAL A 61 1.60 -16.49 -34.86
C VAL A 61 2.38 -17.49 -33.99
N THR A 62 1.68 -18.34 -33.21
CA THR A 62 2.29 -19.27 -32.23
C THR A 62 2.64 -20.66 -32.77
N THR A 63 2.00 -21.09 -33.85
CA THR A 63 2.23 -22.42 -34.46
C THR A 63 2.48 -22.26 -35.96
N ARG A 64 3.20 -23.21 -36.54
CA ARG A 64 3.55 -23.16 -37.96
C ARG A 64 2.34 -23.54 -38.81
N VAL A 65 1.49 -22.56 -39.15
CA VAL A 65 0.28 -22.79 -39.96
C VAL A 65 0.60 -23.00 -41.45
N THR A 66 1.78 -22.57 -41.90
CA THR A 66 2.28 -22.82 -43.26
C THR A 66 3.61 -23.60 -43.22
N PRO A 67 3.71 -24.79 -43.84
CA PRO A 67 4.97 -25.52 -43.94
C PRO A 67 6.07 -24.67 -44.57
N GLY A 68 7.23 -24.60 -43.91
CA GLY A 68 8.41 -23.87 -44.42
C GLY A 68 8.47 -22.38 -44.07
N VAL A 69 7.43 -21.78 -43.46
CA VAL A 69 7.46 -20.39 -43.00
C VAL A 69 7.75 -20.35 -41.51
N THR A 70 8.86 -19.71 -41.12
CA THR A 70 9.19 -19.48 -39.71
C THR A 70 8.71 -18.07 -39.32
N PRO A 71 7.84 -17.92 -38.32
CA PRO A 71 7.49 -16.60 -37.80
C PRO A 71 8.76 -15.87 -37.33
N ARG A 72 8.95 -14.63 -37.79
CA ARG A 72 10.17 -13.83 -37.56
C ARG A 72 10.17 -13.04 -36.25
N TRP A 73 9.10 -13.12 -35.48
CA TRP A 73 8.94 -12.35 -34.25
C TRP A 73 9.27 -13.27 -33.07
N GLU A 74 10.14 -12.79 -32.18
CA GLU A 74 10.46 -13.46 -30.93
C GLU A 74 9.48 -12.99 -29.86
N LEU A 75 8.89 -13.93 -29.10
CA LEU A 75 8.10 -13.57 -27.92
C LEU A 75 9.03 -12.85 -26.93
N PRO A 76 8.62 -11.71 -26.35
CA PRO A 76 9.38 -11.10 -25.28
C PRO A 76 9.49 -12.11 -24.14
N VAL A 77 10.73 -12.49 -23.81
CA VAL A 77 11.01 -13.25 -22.60
C VAL A 77 10.73 -12.28 -21.45
N TRP A 78 9.61 -12.46 -20.78
CA TRP A 78 9.42 -11.87 -19.45
C TRP A 78 10.55 -12.43 -18.60
N GLY A 79 11.55 -11.58 -18.34
CA GLY A 79 12.77 -11.96 -17.64
C GLY A 79 12.45 -12.57 -16.26
N PRO A 80 13.47 -13.11 -15.57
CA PRO A 80 13.29 -13.63 -14.23
C PRO A 80 12.58 -12.59 -13.37
N MET A 81 11.37 -12.94 -12.92
CA MET A 81 10.65 -12.17 -11.92
C MET A 81 11.44 -12.35 -10.63
N GLU A 82 12.37 -11.45 -10.34
CA GLU A 82 12.89 -11.33 -8.98
C GLU A 82 11.67 -11.03 -8.10
N PRO A 83 11.32 -11.94 -7.16
CA PRO A 83 10.43 -11.55 -6.08
C PRO A 83 11.09 -10.34 -5.47
N LEU A 84 10.45 -9.18 -5.57
CA LEU A 84 10.92 -7.95 -4.96
C LEU A 84 11.02 -8.31 -3.48
N ALA A 85 12.25 -8.64 -3.05
CA ALA A 85 12.50 -9.30 -1.77
C ALA A 85 11.67 -8.55 -0.78
N ALA A 86 10.63 -9.22 -0.24
CA ALA A 86 9.54 -8.59 0.50
C ALA A 86 10.20 -7.54 1.35
N ARG A 87 10.08 -6.26 0.95
CA ARG A 87 10.93 -5.19 1.49
C ARG A 87 10.54 -5.19 2.94
N SER A 88 11.38 -5.82 3.77
CA SER A 88 10.87 -6.39 5.01
C SER A 88 10.34 -5.19 5.78
N LEU A 89 9.05 -5.22 6.09
CA LEU A 89 8.47 -4.24 7.00
C LEU A 89 9.09 -4.39 8.40
N GLU A 90 9.98 -5.36 8.60
CA GLU A 90 10.98 -5.33 9.67
C GLU A 90 11.96 -4.18 9.44
N ALA A 91 11.50 -3.02 9.89
CA ALA A 91 12.27 -2.09 10.70
C ALA A 91 13.80 -2.19 10.52
N ALA A 92 14.31 -1.54 9.46
CA ALA A 92 15.47 -0.68 9.70
C ALA A 92 15.13 0.15 10.97
N PRO A 93 16.04 0.33 11.94
CA PRO A 93 15.71 1.05 13.16
C PRO A 93 15.26 2.46 12.76
N GLY A 94 13.94 2.62 12.65
CA GLY A 94 13.33 3.89 12.37
C GLY A 94 13.71 4.82 13.51
N LEU A 95 13.72 6.11 13.23
CA LEU A 95 13.88 7.14 14.24
C LEU A 95 13.14 6.73 15.52
N THR A 96 13.80 6.70 16.68
CA THR A 96 13.13 6.37 17.95
C THR A 96 12.08 7.42 18.27
N ASP A 97 11.13 7.13 19.17
CA ASP A 97 10.11 8.12 19.54
C ASP A 97 10.75 9.36 20.19
N GLU A 98 11.82 9.19 20.96
CA GLU A 98 12.57 10.29 21.58
C GLU A 98 13.28 11.13 20.51
N ALA A 99 13.92 10.50 19.53
CA ALA A 99 14.56 11.21 18.43
C ALA A 99 13.51 11.94 17.56
N LEU A 100 12.32 11.36 17.41
CA LEU A 100 11.21 11.97 16.69
C LEU A 100 10.71 13.22 17.41
N ASP A 101 10.59 13.18 18.74
CA ASP A 101 10.17 14.33 19.53
C ASP A 101 11.17 15.48 19.42
N VAL A 102 12.48 15.20 19.51
CA VAL A 102 13.54 16.21 19.36
C VAL A 102 13.48 16.88 17.98
N ILE A 103 13.43 16.11 16.90
CA ILE A 103 13.40 16.66 15.54
C ILE A 103 12.12 17.45 15.29
N VAL A 104 10.98 16.99 15.79
CA VAL A 104 9.70 17.69 15.59
C VAL A 104 9.68 19.02 16.35
N ASP A 105 10.21 19.09 17.57
CA ASP A 105 10.28 20.33 18.34
C ASP A 105 11.27 21.34 17.74
N GLU A 106 12.42 20.86 17.26
CA GLU A 106 13.42 21.67 16.55
C GLU A 106 12.83 22.30 15.28
N ILE A 107 12.15 21.50 14.44
CA ILE A 107 11.51 22.00 13.23
C ILE A 107 10.39 22.98 13.60
N ARG A 108 9.57 22.69 14.61
CA ARG A 108 8.46 23.56 15.04
C ARG A 108 8.94 24.95 15.43
N THR A 109 10.03 25.03 16.20
CA THR A 109 10.57 26.26 16.78
C THR A 109 11.59 26.96 15.90
N SER A 110 11.91 26.39 14.72
CA SER A 110 12.85 26.96 13.75
C SER A 110 12.42 28.34 13.20
N GLU A 111 11.14 28.67 13.25
CA GLU A 111 10.60 29.97 12.83
C GLU A 111 9.77 30.63 13.91
N THR A 112 9.71 31.96 13.86
CA THR A 112 8.83 32.78 14.69
C THR A 112 7.87 33.54 13.78
N PRO A 113 6.54 33.29 13.85
CA PRO A 113 5.85 32.36 14.77
C PRO A 113 6.10 30.89 14.47
N ALA A 114 5.90 30.03 15.47
CA ALA A 114 6.09 28.59 15.35
C ALA A 114 5.26 27.98 14.20
N LEU A 115 5.85 27.02 13.48
CA LEU A 115 5.24 26.40 12.31
C LEU A 115 3.93 25.68 12.64
N SER A 116 3.00 25.62 11.69
CA SER A 116 1.85 24.73 11.79
C SER A 116 2.25 23.26 11.58
N TYR A 117 1.42 22.31 12.04
CA TYR A 117 1.64 20.87 11.82
C TYR A 117 1.91 20.51 10.36
N ARG A 118 1.21 21.17 9.42
CA ARG A 118 1.32 20.91 7.99
C ARG A 118 2.68 21.32 7.45
N GLU A 119 3.19 22.48 7.88
CA GLU A 119 4.49 23.01 7.48
C GLU A 119 5.63 22.19 8.10
N MET A 120 5.51 21.85 9.39
CA MET A 120 6.44 20.95 10.07
C MET A 120 6.53 19.60 9.34
N SER A 121 5.39 18.96 9.05
CA SER A 121 5.35 17.65 8.38
C SER A 121 5.99 17.71 6.98
N ALA A 122 5.75 18.79 6.22
CA ALA A 122 6.39 18.98 4.93
C ALA A 122 7.92 19.11 5.03
N ARG A 123 8.42 19.89 6.00
CA ARG A 123 9.87 20.06 6.23
C ARG A 123 10.53 18.78 6.74
N PHE A 124 9.88 18.06 7.65
CA PHE A 124 10.34 16.76 8.14
C PHE A 124 10.59 15.78 6.99
N ARG A 125 9.68 15.73 6.01
CA ARG A 125 9.82 14.89 4.81
C ARG A 125 10.87 15.43 3.83
N ALA A 126 10.93 16.74 3.64
CA ALA A 126 11.92 17.38 2.78
C ALA A 126 13.36 17.17 3.29
N ALA A 127 13.54 17.08 4.61
CA ALA A 127 14.81 16.73 5.27
C ALA A 127 15.18 15.23 5.13
N GLY A 128 14.35 14.42 4.46
CA GLY A 128 14.61 13.00 4.22
C GLY A 128 14.23 12.08 5.38
N HIS A 129 13.57 12.60 6.42
CA HIS A 129 13.10 11.76 7.53
C HIS A 129 11.84 10.97 7.14
N ALA A 130 11.76 9.73 7.62
CA ALA A 130 10.64 8.85 7.40
C ALA A 130 10.04 8.39 8.75
N ALA A 131 8.75 8.66 8.94
CA ALA A 131 7.95 8.15 10.04
C ALA A 131 6.52 7.88 9.56
N SER A 132 5.81 6.99 10.24
CA SER A 132 4.37 6.81 9.99
C SER A 132 3.61 8.07 10.44
N GLU A 133 2.52 8.42 9.74
CA GLU A 133 1.67 9.58 10.08
C GLU A 133 1.18 9.51 11.54
N VAL A 134 0.90 8.29 12.03
CA VAL A 134 0.47 8.04 13.41
C VAL A 134 1.57 8.46 14.41
N ARG A 135 2.82 8.06 14.17
CA ARG A 135 3.95 8.42 15.05
C ARG A 135 4.25 9.91 14.98
N LEU A 136 4.21 10.50 13.79
CA LEU A 136 4.45 11.93 13.60
C LEU A 136 3.40 12.81 14.31
N ARG A 137 2.12 12.42 14.27
CA ARG A 137 1.07 13.11 15.04
C ARG A 137 1.18 12.90 16.54
N ALA A 138 1.61 11.71 16.97
CA ALA A 138 1.82 11.45 18.39
C ALA A 138 2.96 12.32 18.93
N ALA A 139 4.09 12.41 18.22
CA ALA A 139 5.21 13.29 18.56
C ALA A 139 4.78 14.76 18.60
N TRP A 140 4.09 15.24 17.56
CA TRP A 140 3.55 16.60 17.52
C TRP A 140 2.70 16.93 18.75
N LYS A 141 1.84 16.01 19.20
CA LYS A 141 1.01 16.22 20.41
C LYS A 141 1.80 16.20 21.71
N ARG A 142 2.96 15.56 21.76
CA ARG A 142 3.82 15.52 22.96
C ARG A 142 4.64 16.79 23.10
N VAL A 143 5.08 17.37 21.99
CA VAL A 143 5.89 18.60 21.99
C VAL A 143 5.06 19.88 21.89
N ALA A 144 3.82 19.79 21.38
CA ALA A 144 2.87 20.90 21.30
C ALA A 144 2.50 21.45 22.68
#